data_AF-A0A372RFY2-F1
#
_entry.id   AF-A0A372RFY2-F1
#
_cell.length_a   1.000
_cell.length_b   1.000
_cell.length_c   1.000
_cell.angle_alpha   90.00
_cell.angle_beta   90.00
_cell.angle_gamma   90.00
#
_symmetry.space_group_name_H-M   'P 1'
#
loop_
_entity.id
_entity.type
_entity.pdbx_description
1 polymer ?
#
loop_
_entity_poly.entity_id
_entity_poly.type
_entity_poly.pdbx_seq_one_letter_code
_entity_poly.pdbx_strand_id
1 'polypeptide(L)' 'MSMSLKDLTDLLKKRHEKLVPVLETSLYAINMEYVECDYQSILVKEGDEVAIIPPVSGG' A
#
# COMPACT_ATOMS: atom_id res chain seq x y z
N MET A 1 3.20 -16.82 5.21
CA MET A 1 4.45 -16.19 4.65
C MET A 1 4.37 -14.67 4.83
N SER A 2 5.46 -13.90 4.64
CA SER A 2 5.42 -12.42 4.71
C SER A 2 6.17 -11.77 3.55
N MET A 3 5.74 -10.58 3.15
CA MET A 3 6.40 -9.74 2.14
C MET A 3 6.45 -8.28 2.61
N SER A 4 7.34 -7.47 2.06
CA SER A 4 7.34 -6.04 2.39
C SER A 4 6.16 -5.32 1.72
N LEU A 5 5.68 -4.24 2.35
CA LEU A 5 4.67 -3.36 1.76
C LEU A 5 5.15 -2.75 0.44
N LYS A 6 6.46 -2.49 0.33
CA LYS A 6 7.10 -2.07 -0.93
C LYS A 6 6.96 -3.13 -2.02
N ASP A 7 7.28 -4.39 -1.74
CA ASP A 7 7.19 -5.47 -2.75
C ASP A 7 5.74 -5.69 -3.20
N LEU A 8 4.79 -5.62 -2.26
CA LEU A 8 3.36 -5.65 -2.58
C LEU A 8 2.99 -4.50 -3.52
N THR A 9 3.44 -3.29 -3.21
CA THR A 9 3.18 -2.09 -4.02
C THR A 9 3.81 -2.21 -5.41
N ASP A 10 5.05 -2.70 -5.52
CA ASP A 10 5.72 -2.92 -6.80
C ASP A 10 4.99 -3.98 -7.65
N LEU A 11 4.43 -5.00 -7.02
CA LEU A 11 3.61 -6.01 -7.69
C LEU A 11 2.31 -5.39 -8.23
N LEU A 12 1.65 -4.54 -7.45
CA LEU A 12 0.44 -3.82 -7.89
C LEU A 12 0.74 -2.86 -9.04
N LYS A 13 1.85 -2.12 -8.98
CA LYS A 13 2.31 -1.24 -10.07
C LYS A 13 2.51 -2.01 -11.39
N LYS A 14 3.16 -3.17 -11.33
CA LYS A 14 3.36 -4.04 -12.50
C LYS A 14 2.05 -4.62 -13.04
N ARG A 15 1.11 -4.98 -12.15
CA ARG A 15 -0.18 -5.54 -12.55
C ARG A 15 -1.14 -4.50 -13.11
N HIS A 16 -1.05 -3.27 -12.60
CA HIS A 16 -1.98 -2.17 -12.90
C HIS A 16 -1.21 -0.89 -13.20
N GLU A 17 -0.53 -0.84 -14.34
CA GLU A 17 0.33 0.29 -14.74
C GLU A 17 -0.40 1.64 -14.69
N LYS A 18 -1.70 1.67 -15.03
CA LYS A 18 -2.53 2.89 -14.97
C LYS A 18 -2.75 3.43 -13.56
N LEU A 19 -2.57 2.62 -12.53
CA LEU A 19 -2.72 3.01 -11.12
C LEU A 19 -1.41 3.55 -10.52
N VAL A 20 -0.27 3.43 -11.21
CA VAL A 20 1.04 3.89 -10.70
C VAL A 20 0.98 5.31 -10.13
N PRO A 21 0.41 6.32 -10.82
CA PRO A 21 0.37 7.68 -10.29
C PRO A 21 -0.45 7.81 -8.99
N VAL A 22 -1.51 7.01 -8.85
CA VAL A 22 -2.35 7.00 -7.64
C VAL A 22 -1.60 6.32 -6.49
N LEU A 23 -1.02 5.15 -6.74
CA LEU A 23 -0.27 4.37 -5.75
C LEU A 23 0.92 5.14 -5.16
N GLU A 24 1.54 6.04 -5.94
CA GLU A 24 2.67 6.88 -5.49
C GLU A 24 2.27 8.00 -4.53
N THR A 25 0.99 8.34 -4.48
CA THR A 25 0.46 9.41 -3.62
C THR A 25 -0.49 8.89 -2.54
N SER A 26 -0.78 7.58 -2.55
CA SER A 26 -1.66 6.94 -1.59
C SER A 26 -0.98 6.72 -0.24
N LEU A 27 -1.79 6.79 0.82
CA LEU A 27 -1.48 6.22 2.12
C LEU A 27 -1.88 4.75 2.17
N TYR A 28 -1.33 4.03 3.12
CA TYR A 28 -1.65 2.62 3.34
C TYR A 28 -2.13 2.40 4.77
N ALA A 29 -3.05 1.45 4.93
CA ALA A 29 -3.44 0.92 6.24
C ALA A 29 -3.39 -0.61 6.21
N ILE A 30 -2.96 -1.20 7.32
CA ILE A 30 -2.93 -2.65 7.54
C ILE A 30 -3.85 -2.95 8.71
N ASN A 31 -4.83 -3.83 8.52
CA ASN A 31 -5.79 -4.20 9.57
C ASN A 31 -6.44 -2.99 10.25
N MET A 32 -6.89 -2.02 9.42
CA MET A 32 -7.53 -0.76 9.82
C MET A 32 -6.62 0.26 10.52
N GLU A 33 -5.30 0.04 10.56
CA GLU A 33 -4.33 0.98 11.14
C GLU A 33 -3.43 1.59 10.07
N TYR A 34 -3.31 2.92 10.06
CA TYR A 34 -2.43 3.63 9.13
C TYR A 34 -0.96 3.26 9.34
N VAL A 35 -0.24 3.16 8.23
CA VAL A 35 1.20 2.94 8.24
C VAL A 35 1.92 4.29 8.35
N GLU A 36 2.61 4.52 9.46
CA GLU A 36 3.33 5.78 9.72
C GLU A 36 4.83 5.74 9.35
N CYS A 37 5.40 4.56 9.13
CA CYS A 37 6.84 4.36 8.86
C CYS A 37 7.14 4.07 7.39
N ASP A 38 8.44 4.09 7.02
CA ASP A 38 8.91 3.73 5.67
C ASP A 38 8.44 2.32 5.27
N TYR A 39 7.79 2.24 4.10
CA TYR A 39 7.20 1.04 3.51
C TYR A 39 8.17 -0.13 3.35
N GLN A 40 9.48 0.13 3.33
CA GLN A 40 10.49 -0.93 3.28
C GLN A 40 10.55 -1.78 4.56
N SER A 41 10.24 -1.19 5.72
CA SER A 41 10.32 -1.87 7.01
C SER A 41 9.04 -2.61 7.40
N ILE A 42 7.95 -2.34 6.70
CA ILE A 42 6.62 -2.86 7.00
C ILE A 42 6.43 -4.20 6.31
N LEU A 43 6.16 -5.23 7.10
CA LEU A 43 5.88 -6.58 6.62
C LEU A 43 4.38 -6.84 6.63
N VAL A 44 3.85 -7.17 5.45
CA VAL A 44 2.49 -7.68 5.26
C VAL A 44 2.54 -9.19 5.36
N LYS A 45 1.66 -9.75 6.19
CA LYS A 45 1.55 -11.19 6.41
C LYS A 45 0.33 -11.74 5.69
N GLU A 46 0.36 -13.05 5.50
CA GLU A 46 -0.79 -13.79 5.01
C GLU A 46 -2.01 -13.57 5.94
N GLY A 47 -3.13 -13.17 5.35
CA GLY A 47 -4.37 -12.84 6.06
C GLY A 47 -4.53 -11.37 6.46
N ASP A 48 -3.47 -10.55 6.35
CA ASP A 48 -3.60 -9.11 6.59
C ASP A 48 -4.46 -8.45 5.51
N GLU A 49 -5.33 -7.53 5.94
CA GLU A 49 -6.06 -6.65 5.03
C GLU A 49 -5.25 -5.38 4.79
N VAL A 50 -4.97 -5.08 3.52
CA VAL A 50 -4.23 -3.88 3.12
C VAL A 50 -5.16 -2.94 2.37
N ALA A 51 -5.43 -1.78 2.96
CA ALA A 51 -6.16 -0.70 2.32
C ALA A 51 -5.19 0.30 1.68
N ILE A 52 -5.50 0.74 0.47
CA ILE A 52 -4.78 1.79 -0.26
C ILE A 52 -5.70 2.99 -0.33
N ILE A 53 -5.24 4.12 0.20
CA ILE A 53 -6.05 5.31 0.45
C ILE A 53 -5.50 6.45 -0.39
N PRO A 54 -6.07 6.73 -1.58
CA PRO A 54 -5.67 7.88 -2.41
C PRO A 54 -5.81 9.21 -1.66
N PRO A 55 -5.10 10.26 -2.12
CA PRO A 55 -5.32 11.61 -1.61
C PRO A 55 -6.80 11.97 -1.72
N VAL A 56 -7.42 12.28 -0.59
CA VAL A 56 -8.79 12.75 -0.58
C VAL A 56 -8.81 14.20 -1.07
N SER A 57 -9.39 14.45 -2.24
CA SER A 57 -9.82 15.81 -2.57
C SER A 57 -11.05 16.07 -1.71
N GLY A 58 -10.85 16.65 -0.52
CA GLY A 58 -11.95 17.01 0.37
C GLY A 58 -13.02 17.77 -0.41
N GLY A 59 -14.18 17.13 -0.58
CA GLY A 59 -15.38 17.76 -1.10
C GLY A 59 -16.10 18.52 -0.01
#